data_AF-A0A1V1I0E0-F1
#
_entry.id   AF-A0A1V1I0E0-F1
#
_cell.length_a   1.000
_cell.length_b   1.000
_cell.length_c   1.000
_cell.angle_alpha   90.00
_cell.angle_beta   90.00
_cell.angle_gamma   90.00
#
_symmetry.space_group_name_H-M   'P 1'
#
loop_
_entity.id
_entity.type
_entity.pdbx_description
1 polymer ?
#
loop_
_entity_poly.entity_id
_entity_poly.type
_entity_poly.pdbx_seq_one_letter_code
_entity_poly.pdbx_strand_id
1 'polypeptide(L)'
;MIIFDLMLVGLVITTITLLSGAKIMYNQRYLQVITFIVIMYTPLSNLVEGYKLGEIGISSIIAFCIVMLLIFIWGYRKNKYRCSIHNVKEKDVINIIESYLERKNLKYEVKNDEIYLLDIDNNIYVHSLMEITLDCREIKNTDYCNEIIDEVKMGIKEIKQRYFSIEGMFYLVLTLFLFWIRFNFLMIKY
;
A
#
# COMPACT_ATOMS: atom_id res chain seq x y z
N MET A 1 -7.77 -19.34 -14.55
CA MET A 1 -6.58 -18.97 -15.34
C MET A 1 -6.36 -17.46 -15.36
N ILE A 2 -7.33 -16.65 -15.81
CA ILE A 2 -7.20 -15.18 -15.94
C ILE A 2 -6.76 -14.48 -14.64
N ILE A 3 -7.28 -14.87 -13.47
CA ILE A 3 -6.89 -14.27 -12.19
C ILE A 3 -5.42 -14.58 -11.85
N PHE A 4 -4.98 -15.80 -12.15
CA PHE A 4 -3.59 -16.21 -11.93
C PHE A 4 -2.63 -15.48 -12.88
N ASP A 5 -3.06 -15.29 -14.13
CA ASP A 5 -2.39 -14.42 -15.11
C ASP A 5 -2.25 -12.98 -14.63
N LEU A 6 -3.36 -12.37 -14.20
CA LEU A 6 -3.37 -11.00 -13.69
C LEU A 6 -2.49 -10.85 -12.46
N MET A 7 -2.49 -11.84 -11.56
CA MET A 7 -1.62 -11.86 -10.38
C MET A 7 -0.14 -11.91 -10.77
N LEU A 8 0.23 -12.74 -11.76
CA LEU A 8 1.60 -12.81 -12.29
C LEU A 8 2.03 -11.48 -12.92
N VAL A 9 1.17 -10.87 -13.75
CA VAL A 9 1.47 -9.57 -14.36
C VAL A 9 1.65 -8.49 -13.29
N GLY A 10 0.78 -8.47 -12.27
CA GLY A 10 0.90 -7.54 -11.14
C GLY A 10 2.23 -7.72 -10.41
N LEU A 11 2.61 -8.96 -10.09
CA LEU A 11 3.89 -9.27 -9.43
C LEU A 11 5.10 -8.84 -10.26
N VAL A 12 5.08 -9.05 -11.58
CA VAL A 12 6.15 -8.60 -12.48
C VAL A 12 6.29 -7.08 -12.44
N ILE A 13 5.18 -6.34 -12.55
CA ILE A 13 5.20 -4.87 -12.50
C ILE A 13 5.76 -4.38 -11.17
N THR A 14 5.30 -4.94 -10.05
CA THR A 14 5.78 -4.57 -8.71
C THR A 14 7.26 -4.88 -8.55
N THR A 15 7.70 -6.05 -9.01
CA THR A 15 9.12 -6.46 -8.96
C THR A 15 10.00 -5.50 -9.75
N ILE A 16 9.65 -5.19 -11.01
CA ILE A 16 10.41 -4.25 -11.85
C ILE A 16 10.44 -2.87 -11.20
N THR A 17 9.31 -2.43 -10.66
CA THR A 17 9.15 -1.11 -10.04
C THR A 17 10.04 -0.98 -8.79
N LEU A 18 10.07 -1.98 -7.92
CA LEU A 18 10.93 -1.98 -6.72
C LEU A 18 12.41 -2.16 -7.06
N LEU A 19 12.73 -3.08 -7.97
CA LEU A 19 14.12 -3.29 -8.42
C LEU A 19 14.66 -2.17 -9.29
N SER A 20 13.80 -1.28 -9.82
CA SER A 20 14.26 -0.06 -10.49
C SER A 20 14.99 0.89 -9.55
N GLY A 21 14.90 0.71 -8.23
CA GLY A 21 15.47 1.66 -7.26
C GLY A 21 14.84 3.05 -7.34
N ALA A 22 13.72 3.20 -8.07
CA ALA A 22 12.92 4.41 -8.04
C ALA A 22 12.34 4.56 -6.64
N LYS A 23 12.48 5.75 -6.06
CA LYS A 23 11.95 6.03 -4.73
C LYS A 23 10.49 6.36 -4.84
N ILE A 24 9.68 5.57 -4.15
CA ILE A 24 8.25 5.58 -4.33
C ILE A 24 7.63 5.75 -2.97
N MET A 25 6.69 6.68 -2.91
CA MET A 25 5.77 6.83 -1.80
C MET A 25 4.37 6.75 -2.38
N TYR A 26 3.58 5.82 -1.88
CA TYR A 26 2.18 5.69 -2.27
C TYR A 26 1.29 5.61 -1.04
N ASN A 27 0.09 6.15 -1.20
CA ASN A 27 -0.93 6.07 -0.15
C ASN A 27 -1.54 4.66 -0.16
N GLN A 28 -1.60 4.03 1.01
CA GLN A 28 -2.10 2.67 1.13
C GLN A 28 -3.58 2.53 0.75
N ARG A 29 -4.34 3.64 0.70
CA ARG A 29 -5.66 3.70 0.07
C ARG A 29 -5.67 3.17 -1.36
N TYR A 30 -4.73 3.57 -2.19
CA TYR A 30 -4.74 3.17 -3.61
C TYR A 30 -4.52 1.68 -3.76
N LEU A 31 -3.60 1.12 -2.96
CA LEU A 31 -3.36 -0.31 -2.92
C LEU A 31 -4.64 -1.07 -2.52
N GLN A 32 -5.33 -0.60 -1.48
CA GLN A 32 -6.60 -1.21 -1.03
C GLN A 32 -7.70 -1.15 -2.08
N VAL A 33 -7.81 -0.04 -2.83
CA VAL A 33 -8.80 0.07 -3.91
C VAL A 33 -8.52 -0.97 -4.98
N ILE A 34 -7.26 -1.11 -5.41
CA ILE A 34 -6.85 -2.08 -6.43
C ILE A 34 -7.14 -3.50 -5.94
N THR A 35 -6.70 -3.84 -4.71
CA THR A 35 -6.95 -5.16 -4.10
C THR A 35 -8.44 -5.46 -3.98
N PHE A 36 -9.24 -4.48 -3.56
CA PHE A 36 -10.69 -4.64 -3.45
C PHE A 36 -11.32 -4.96 -4.81
N ILE A 37 -10.97 -4.22 -5.87
CA ILE A 37 -11.50 -4.48 -7.23
C ILE A 37 -11.16 -5.90 -7.69
N VAL A 38 -9.91 -6.34 -7.48
CA VAL A 38 -9.46 -7.68 -7.90
C VAL A 38 -10.19 -8.79 -7.14
N ILE A 39 -10.32 -8.67 -5.81
CA ILE A 39 -11.03 -9.67 -4.98
C ILE A 39 -12.51 -9.71 -5.34
N MET A 40 -13.10 -8.56 -5.64
CA MET A 40 -14.52 -8.42 -5.92
C MET A 40 -14.93 -8.96 -7.30
N TYR A 41 -14.00 -9.10 -8.23
CA TYR A 41 -14.30 -9.50 -9.60
C TYR A 41 -15.02 -10.87 -9.67
N THR A 42 -14.47 -11.90 -9.02
CA THR A 42 -15.04 -13.26 -9.05
C THR A 42 -16.45 -13.34 -8.45
N PRO A 43 -16.71 -12.89 -7.22
CA PRO A 43 -18.05 -12.99 -6.64
C PRO A 43 -19.07 -12.16 -7.42
N LEU A 44 -18.67 -10.99 -7.96
CA LEU A 44 -19.56 -10.17 -8.79
C LEU A 44 -19.90 -10.86 -10.12
N SER A 45 -18.91 -11.48 -10.78
CA SER A 45 -19.12 -12.23 -12.03
C SER A 45 -20.12 -13.38 -11.82
N ASN A 46 -19.93 -14.17 -10.75
CA ASN A 46 -20.81 -15.29 -10.44
C ASN A 46 -22.24 -14.84 -10.10
N LEU A 47 -22.39 -13.71 -9.39
CA LEU A 47 -23.70 -13.12 -9.09
C LEU A 47 -24.44 -12.67 -10.36
N VAL A 48 -23.73 -12.05 -11.30
CA VAL A 48 -24.31 -11.62 -12.59
C VAL A 48 -24.71 -12.83 -13.43
N GLU A 49 -23.91 -13.88 -13.44
CA GLU A 49 -24.21 -15.12 -14.16
C GLU A 49 -25.42 -15.84 -13.57
N GLY A 50 -25.48 -15.99 -12.23
CA GLY A 50 -26.64 -16.57 -11.55
C GLY A 50 -27.93 -15.76 -11.75
N TYR A 51 -27.84 -14.43 -11.88
CA TYR A 51 -28.99 -13.61 -12.26
C TYR A 51 -29.45 -13.85 -13.70
N LYS A 52 -28.51 -13.97 -14.65
CA LYS A 52 -28.85 -14.29 -16.06
C LYS A 52 -29.49 -15.67 -16.19
N LEU A 53 -29.09 -16.62 -15.35
CA LEU A 53 -29.66 -17.98 -15.29
C LEU A 53 -31.00 -18.04 -14.55
N GLY A 54 -31.44 -16.95 -13.92
CA GLY A 54 -32.68 -16.88 -13.15
C GLY A 54 -32.61 -17.55 -11.77
N GLU A 55 -31.41 -17.97 -11.35
CA GLU A 55 -31.16 -18.62 -10.05
C GLU A 55 -31.13 -17.62 -8.89
N ILE A 56 -30.81 -16.36 -9.20
CA ILE A 56 -30.63 -15.29 -8.21
C ILE A 56 -31.55 -14.12 -8.56
N GLY A 57 -32.32 -13.66 -7.58
CA GLY A 57 -33.13 -12.45 -7.72
C GLY A 57 -32.30 -11.16 -7.64
N ILE A 58 -32.75 -10.11 -8.33
CA ILE A 58 -32.05 -8.80 -8.37
C ILE A 58 -31.84 -8.19 -6.98
N SER A 59 -32.73 -8.48 -6.03
CA SER A 59 -32.62 -8.06 -4.62
C SER A 59 -31.34 -8.56 -3.95
N SER A 60 -30.89 -9.77 -4.27
CA SER A 60 -29.66 -10.36 -3.73
C SER A 60 -28.41 -9.64 -4.25
N ILE A 61 -28.42 -9.26 -5.54
CA ILE A 61 -27.35 -8.44 -6.13
C ILE A 61 -27.28 -7.08 -5.44
N ILE A 62 -28.43 -6.41 -5.27
CA ILE A 62 -28.50 -5.09 -4.63
C ILE A 62 -27.96 -5.17 -3.19
N ALA A 63 -28.39 -6.16 -2.41
CA ALA A 63 -27.93 -6.36 -1.04
C ALA A 63 -26.40 -6.58 -0.98
N PHE A 64 -25.87 -7.43 -1.86
CA PHE A 64 -24.42 -7.68 -1.95
C PHE A 64 -23.64 -6.39 -2.28
N CYS A 65 -24.10 -5.62 -3.27
CA CYS A 65 -23.47 -4.35 -3.64
C CYS A 65 -23.44 -3.35 -2.47
N ILE A 66 -24.53 -3.23 -1.69
CA ILE A 66 -24.60 -2.33 -0.53
C ILE A 66 -23.58 -2.75 0.53
N VAL A 67 -23.56 -4.03 0.91
CA VAL A 67 -22.62 -4.55 1.92
C VAL A 67 -21.18 -4.27 1.51
N MET A 68 -20.85 -4.53 0.24
CA MET A 68 -19.50 -4.35 -0.28
C MET A 68 -19.10 -2.88 -0.35
N LEU A 69 -20.02 -2.00 -0.70
CA LEU A 69 -19.79 -0.56 -0.69
C LEU A 69 -19.55 -0.02 0.72
N LEU A 70 -20.24 -0.54 1.74
CA LEU A 70 -19.99 -0.20 3.15
C LEU A 70 -18.60 -0.64 3.61
N ILE A 71 -18.20 -1.88 3.28
CA ILE A 71 -16.85 -2.39 3.57
C ILE A 71 -15.79 -1.53 2.90
N PHE A 72 -16.01 -1.15 1.63
CA PHE A 72 -15.11 -0.28 0.89
C PHE A 72 -14.95 1.10 1.53
N ILE A 73 -16.06 1.77 1.89
CA ILE A 73 -16.02 3.08 2.55
C ILE A 73 -15.26 3.01 3.88
N TRP A 74 -15.51 1.96 4.66
CA TRP A 74 -14.85 1.77 5.95
C TRP A 74 -13.34 1.57 5.79
N GLY A 75 -12.92 0.68 4.89
CA GLY A 75 -11.51 0.46 4.57
C GLY A 75 -10.83 1.72 4.01
N TYR A 76 -11.50 2.42 3.10
CA TYR A 76 -11.00 3.65 2.49
C TYR A 76 -10.77 4.75 3.53
N ARG A 77 -11.69 4.97 4.48
CA ARG A 77 -11.51 5.99 5.53
C ARG A 77 -10.30 5.73 6.42
N LYS A 78 -10.06 4.46 6.78
CA LYS A 78 -9.03 4.09 7.75
C LYS A 78 -7.59 4.39 7.29
N ASN A 79 -7.31 4.38 5.98
CA ASN A 79 -5.93 4.37 5.47
C ASN A 79 -5.46 5.66 4.81
N LYS A 80 -6.17 6.78 5.02
CA LYS A 80 -5.81 8.08 4.41
C LYS A 80 -4.41 8.56 4.75
N TYR A 81 -4.01 8.37 6.00
CA TYR A 81 -2.78 8.93 6.57
C TYR A 81 -1.69 7.89 6.77
N ARG A 82 -1.84 6.73 6.09
CA ARG A 82 -0.85 5.66 6.10
C ARG A 82 -0.22 5.58 4.71
N CYS A 83 1.08 5.80 4.66
CA CYS A 83 1.85 5.82 3.42
C CYS A 83 2.95 4.76 3.50
N SER A 84 3.14 4.05 2.40
CA SER A 84 4.25 3.12 2.24
C SER A 84 5.36 3.79 1.43
N ILE A 85 6.59 3.72 1.92
CA ILE A 85 7.79 4.29 1.33
C ILE A 85 8.75 3.15 0.98
N HIS A 86 9.25 3.17 -0.25
CA HIS A 86 10.06 2.12 -0.85
C HIS A 86 11.37 2.67 -1.39
N ASN A 87 12.42 1.84 -1.38
CA ASN A 87 13.77 2.17 -1.90
C ASN A 87 14.45 3.36 -1.18
N VAL A 88 14.18 3.51 0.11
CA VAL A 88 14.77 4.54 0.99
C VAL A 88 15.18 3.87 2.30
N LYS A 89 16.15 4.42 3.03
CA LYS A 89 16.48 3.96 4.38
C LYS A 89 15.59 4.68 5.39
N GLU A 90 15.17 3.96 6.43
CA GLU A 90 14.35 4.51 7.52
C GLU A 90 14.96 5.76 8.16
N LYS A 91 16.27 5.73 8.42
CA LYS A 91 17.01 6.88 8.95
C LYS A 91 16.87 8.13 8.09
N ASP A 92 16.84 7.99 6.76
CA ASP A 92 16.69 9.14 5.87
C ASP A 92 15.30 9.74 5.98
N VAL A 93 14.27 8.91 6.17
CA VAL A 93 12.88 9.36 6.38
C VAL A 93 12.74 10.08 7.73
N ILE A 94 13.32 9.51 8.79
CA ILE A 94 13.34 10.14 10.12
C ILE A 94 14.03 11.51 10.05
N ASN A 95 15.22 11.58 9.43
CA ASN A 95 15.96 12.83 9.28
C ASN A 95 15.17 13.92 8.53
N ILE A 96 14.39 13.55 7.51
CA ILE A 96 13.53 14.51 6.78
C ILE A 96 12.44 15.06 7.71
N ILE A 97 11.82 14.19 8.52
CA ILE A 97 10.77 14.60 9.47
C ILE A 97 11.38 15.49 10.56
N GLU A 98 12.52 15.11 11.15
CA GLU A 98 13.25 15.91 12.14
C GLU A 98 13.59 17.31 11.59
N SER A 99 14.15 17.36 10.37
CA SER A 99 14.46 18.64 9.69
C SER A 99 13.24 19.52 9.46
N TYR A 100 12.06 18.93 9.24
CA TYR A 100 10.80 19.67 9.16
C TYR A 100 10.35 20.20 10.53
N LEU A 101 10.39 19.35 11.56
CA LEU A 101 9.98 19.71 12.92
C LEU A 101 10.87 20.81 13.51
N GLU A 102 12.19 20.75 13.27
CA GLU A 102 13.15 21.78 13.67
C GLU A 102 12.86 23.12 13.00
N ARG A 103 12.61 23.13 11.68
CA ARG A 103 12.24 24.36 10.94
C ARG A 103 10.94 24.99 11.46
N LYS A 104 10.02 24.17 11.96
CA LYS A 104 8.74 24.60 12.53
C LYS A 104 8.81 24.88 14.04
N ASN A 105 9.97 24.71 14.67
CA ASN A 105 10.18 24.83 16.12
C ASN A 105 9.23 23.96 16.96
N LEU A 106 8.88 22.76 16.47
CA LEU A 106 8.05 21.80 17.18
C LEU A 106 8.91 20.93 18.10
N LYS A 107 8.45 20.68 19.32
CA LYS A 107 9.17 19.82 20.27
C LYS A 107 8.87 18.35 19.97
N TYR A 108 9.92 17.55 19.82
CA TYR A 108 9.78 16.13 19.54
C TYR A 108 10.81 15.28 20.30
N GLU A 109 10.50 14.00 20.45
CA GLU A 109 11.40 12.98 20.99
C GLU A 109 11.35 11.74 20.10
N VAL A 110 12.50 11.17 19.74
CA VAL A 110 12.57 9.95 18.93
C VAL A 110 12.81 8.75 19.85
N LYS A 111 11.90 7.78 19.82
CA LYS A 111 11.96 6.55 20.63
C LYS A 111 11.61 5.34 19.75
N ASN A 112 12.54 4.39 19.60
CA ASN A 112 12.29 3.09 18.96
C ASN A 112 11.42 3.17 17.69
N ASP A 113 11.85 3.97 16.72
CA ASP A 113 11.20 4.18 15.41
C ASP A 113 9.88 4.99 15.46
N GLU A 114 9.55 5.57 16.61
CA GLU A 114 8.44 6.52 16.79
C GLU A 114 8.97 7.94 17.01
N ILE A 115 8.29 8.91 16.42
CA ILE A 115 8.55 10.34 16.64
C ILE A 115 7.38 10.87 17.49
N TYR A 116 7.64 11.08 18.77
CA TYR A 116 6.70 11.63 19.73
C TYR A 116 6.69 13.15 19.61
N LEU A 117 5.52 13.75 19.35
CA LEU A 117 5.36 15.20 19.34
C LEU A 117 4.89 15.68 20.72
N LEU A 118 5.81 16.30 21.46
CA LEU A 118 5.60 16.70 22.86
C LEU A 118 4.53 17.78 23.02
N ASP A 119 4.31 18.61 21.99
CA ASP A 119 3.35 19.71 22.06
C ASP A 119 1.89 19.26 21.93
N ILE A 120 1.65 18.05 21.40
CA ILE A 120 0.31 17.54 21.12
C ILE A 120 0.05 16.13 21.68
N ASP A 121 1.01 15.54 22.39
CA ASP A 121 0.94 14.18 22.94
C ASP A 121 0.44 13.14 21.92
N ASN A 122 1.01 13.16 20.71
CA ASN A 122 0.70 12.21 19.64
C ASN A 122 1.97 11.77 18.91
N ASN A 123 1.87 10.63 18.24
CA ASN A 123 3.00 9.97 17.62
C ASN A 123 2.90 9.95 16.09
N ILE A 124 4.06 10.00 15.46
CA ILE A 124 4.26 9.59 14.08
C ILE A 124 5.01 8.26 14.12
N TYR A 125 4.41 7.21 13.56
CA TYR A 125 5.06 5.91 13.50
C TYR A 125 5.80 5.78 12.18
N VAL A 126 7.07 5.43 12.27
CA VAL A 126 7.89 5.01 11.14
C VAL A 126 8.29 3.56 11.42
N HIS A 127 7.82 2.61 10.62
CA HIS A 127 8.17 1.20 10.85
C HIS A 127 8.81 0.61 9.61
N SER A 128 10.00 0.05 9.77
CA SER A 128 10.74 -0.63 8.70
C SER A 128 10.87 -2.14 8.97
N LEU A 129 10.14 -2.97 8.24
CA LEU A 129 10.34 -4.43 8.20
C LEU A 129 10.75 -4.89 6.80
N MET A 130 9.82 -4.78 5.85
CA MET A 130 10.04 -4.99 4.41
C MET A 130 9.87 -3.70 3.62
N GLU A 131 8.88 -2.89 4.03
CA GLU A 131 8.62 -1.53 3.57
C GLU A 131 8.66 -0.56 4.76
N ILE A 132 8.94 0.71 4.50
CA ILE A 132 8.83 1.76 5.51
C ILE A 132 7.39 2.26 5.51
N THR A 133 6.67 2.04 6.61
CA THR A 133 5.32 2.60 6.81
C THR A 133 5.43 3.91 7.57
N LEU A 134 4.94 5.01 6.97
CA LEU A 134 4.69 6.27 7.65
C LEU A 134 3.21 6.34 8.05
N ASP A 135 2.94 6.38 9.36
CA ASP A 135 1.60 6.48 9.91
C ASP A 135 1.40 7.80 10.65
N CYS A 136 0.60 8.69 10.07
CA CYS A 136 0.25 9.99 10.64
C CYS A 136 -1.20 10.02 11.15
N ARG A 137 -1.82 8.88 11.47
CA ARG A 137 -3.23 8.81 11.88
C ARG A 137 -3.54 9.57 13.17
N GLU A 138 -2.62 9.62 14.12
CA GLU A 138 -2.81 10.32 15.40
C GLU A 138 -2.80 11.84 15.20
N ILE A 139 -1.99 12.34 14.27
CA ILE A 139 -1.91 13.76 13.95
C ILE A 139 -2.86 14.20 12.82
N LYS A 140 -3.81 13.36 12.40
CA LYS A 140 -4.67 13.62 11.23
C LYS A 140 -5.44 14.95 11.24
N ASN A 141 -5.65 15.52 12.43
CA ASN A 141 -6.41 16.75 12.67
C ASN A 141 -5.51 18.00 12.77
N THR A 142 -4.19 17.85 12.65
CA THR A 142 -3.26 18.98 12.70
C THR A 142 -3.04 19.57 11.31
N ASP A 143 -2.77 20.87 11.25
CA ASP A 143 -2.55 21.59 9.98
C ASP A 143 -1.29 21.10 9.26
N TYR A 144 -0.29 20.65 10.02
CA TYR A 144 0.99 20.17 9.49
C TYR A 144 0.99 18.70 9.06
N CYS A 145 -0.07 17.92 9.29
CA CYS A 145 -0.08 16.50 8.90
C CYS A 145 0.12 16.29 7.40
N ASN A 146 -0.59 17.07 6.56
CA ASN A 146 -0.39 16.99 5.11
C ASN A 146 0.96 17.59 4.70
N GLU A 147 1.43 18.63 5.38
CA GLU A 147 2.75 19.22 5.12
C GLU A 147 3.88 18.21 5.34
N ILE A 148 3.84 17.43 6.44
CA ILE A 148 4.83 16.38 6.72
C ILE A 148 4.81 15.32 5.61
N ILE A 149 3.63 14.89 5.17
CA ILE A 149 3.50 13.89 4.09
C ILE A 149 4.12 14.41 2.79
N ASP A 150 3.86 15.67 2.43
CA ASP A 150 4.40 16.28 1.23
C ASP A 150 5.91 16.52 1.34
N GLU A 151 6.40 16.93 2.52
CA GLU A 151 7.82 17.14 2.77
C GLU A 151 8.59 15.82 2.67
N VAL A 152 8.08 14.73 3.27
CA VAL A 152 8.67 13.39 3.14
C VAL A 152 8.68 12.97 1.67
N LYS A 153 7.57 13.17 0.94
CA LYS A 153 7.47 12.81 -0.48
C LYS A 153 8.46 13.55 -1.37
N MET A 154 8.75 14.82 -1.08
CA MET A 154 9.77 15.60 -1.79
C MET A 154 11.17 15.21 -1.34
N GLY A 155 11.42 15.17 -0.04
CA GLY A 155 12.73 14.87 0.55
C GLY A 155 13.27 13.51 0.13
N ILE A 156 12.43 12.47 0.06
CA ILE A 156 12.91 11.17 -0.43
C ILE A 156 13.46 11.27 -1.85
N LYS A 157 12.81 12.05 -2.74
CA LYS A 157 13.26 12.18 -4.14
C LYS A 157 14.62 12.84 -4.26
N GLU A 158 15.00 13.69 -3.32
CA GLU A 158 16.29 14.41 -3.31
C GLU A 158 17.48 13.54 -2.89
N ILE A 159 17.25 12.42 -2.20
CA ILE A 159 18.31 11.51 -1.73
C ILE A 159 19.17 10.97 -2.89
N LYS A 160 20.46 11.30 -2.99
CA LYS A 160 21.25 10.86 -4.17
C LYS A 160 21.53 9.36 -4.22
N GLN A 161 21.47 8.65 -3.08
CA GLN A 161 21.76 7.21 -3.02
C GLN A 161 20.61 6.38 -3.59
N ARG A 162 20.96 5.34 -4.35
CA ARG A 162 20.02 4.31 -4.82
C ARG A 162 20.03 3.16 -3.82
N TYR A 163 18.87 2.85 -3.26
CA TYR A 163 18.69 1.70 -2.39
C TYR A 163 17.78 0.68 -3.09
N PHE A 164 18.17 -0.58 -3.08
CA PHE A 164 17.35 -1.66 -3.61
C PHE A 164 16.58 -2.30 -2.45
N SER A 165 15.25 -2.32 -2.56
CA SER A 165 14.41 -2.96 -1.56
C SER A 165 14.62 -4.48 -1.53
N ILE A 166 14.82 -5.03 -0.33
CA ILE A 166 14.82 -6.48 -0.07
C ILE A 166 13.48 -7.09 -0.50
N GLU A 167 12.38 -6.35 -0.36
CA GLU A 167 11.05 -6.74 -0.81
C GLU A 167 11.01 -6.98 -2.33
N GLY A 168 11.72 -6.16 -3.11
CA GLY A 168 11.83 -6.34 -4.56
C GLY A 168 12.51 -7.67 -4.93
N MET A 169 13.54 -8.07 -4.18
CA MET A 169 14.20 -9.37 -4.36
C MET A 169 13.28 -10.52 -3.96
N PHE A 170 12.51 -10.36 -2.88
CA PHE A 170 11.52 -11.35 -2.47
C PHE A 170 10.45 -11.57 -3.55
N TYR A 171 9.89 -10.50 -4.11
CA TYR A 171 8.90 -10.61 -5.18
C TYR A 171 9.47 -11.19 -6.47
N LEU A 172 10.75 -10.96 -6.77
CA LEU A 172 11.41 -11.63 -7.90
C LEU A 172 11.42 -13.15 -7.73
N VAL A 173 11.85 -13.64 -6.56
CA VAL A 173 11.87 -15.08 -6.26
C VAL A 173 10.46 -15.66 -6.31
N LEU A 174 9.49 -14.97 -5.73
CA LEU A 174 8.07 -15.38 -5.77
C LEU A 174 7.53 -15.43 -7.20
N THR A 175 7.87 -14.45 -8.03
CA THR A 175 7.46 -14.39 -9.44
C THR A 175 8.01 -15.58 -10.22
N LEU A 176 9.31 -15.87 -10.08
CA LEU A 176 9.96 -17.02 -10.72
C LEU A 176 9.33 -18.35 -10.27
N PHE A 177 9.03 -18.48 -8.99
CA PHE A 177 8.35 -19.65 -8.43
C PHE A 177 6.94 -19.84 -9.02
N LEU A 178 6.15 -18.78 -9.12
CA LEU A 178 4.81 -18.84 -9.70
C LEU A 178 4.83 -19.12 -11.21
N PHE A 179 5.83 -18.60 -11.94
CA PHE A 179 6.07 -18.96 -13.34
C PHE A 179 6.38 -20.45 -13.49
N TRP A 180 7.22 -21.00 -12.61
CA TRP A 180 7.53 -22.43 -12.59
C TRP A 180 6.28 -23.28 -12.33
N ILE A 181 5.43 -22.89 -11.37
CA ILE A 181 4.14 -23.57 -11.12
C ILE A 181 3.25 -23.51 -12.37
N ARG A 182 3.13 -22.34 -12.99
CA ARG A 182 2.32 -22.14 -14.18
C ARG A 182 2.72 -23.09 -15.30
N PHE A 183 4.02 -23.12 -15.60
CA PHE A 183 4.57 -23.90 -16.71
C PHE A 183 4.44 -25.41 -16.46
N ASN A 184 4.72 -25.87 -15.24
CA ASN A 184 4.77 -27.31 -14.93
C ASN A 184 3.44 -27.92 -14.50
N PHE A 185 2.44 -27.14 -14.07
CA PHE A 185 1.19 -27.71 -13.54
C PHE A 185 -0.06 -27.16 -14.20
N LEU A 186 -0.06 -25.89 -14.60
CA LEU A 186 -1.25 -25.24 -15.15
C LEU A 186 -1.30 -25.28 -16.69
N MET A 187 -0.15 -25.41 -17.36
CA MET A 187 -0.05 -25.57 -18.82
C MET A 187 -0.09 -27.03 -19.30
N ILE A 188 0.05 -28.02 -18.40
CA ILE A 188 0.12 -29.46 -18.77
C ILE A 188 -1.26 -30.05 -19.20
N LYS A 189 -2.33 -29.27 -19.20
CA LYS A 189 -3.64 -29.70 -19.74
C LYS A 189 -3.93 -29.08 -21.12
N TYR A 190 -3.09 -29.39 -22.09
CA TYR A 190 -3.41 -29.33 -23.52
C TYR A 190 -2.85 -30.55 -24.23
#